data_AF-A0A1U7M4L5-F1
#
_entry.id   AF-A0A1U7M4L5-F1
#
_cell.length_a   1.000
_cell.length_b   1.000
_cell.length_c   1.000
_cell.angle_alpha   90.00
_cell.angle_beta   90.00
_cell.angle_gamma   90.00
#
_symmetry.space_group_name_H-M   'P 1'
#
loop_
_entity.id
_entity.type
_entity.pdbx_description
1 polymer ?
#
loop_
_entity_poly.entity_id
_entity_poly.type
_entity_poly.pdbx_seq_one_letter_code
_entity_poly.pdbx_strand_id
1 'polypeptide(L)'
;MSRYVDFNNNVDSLTMKLLSRKIGIISHYLTDFVCVPHSKRWTFIGSMKKHIKYEKELDAYAKHHDFKKHVISTNDIDLYNNESVELKAQIKNYIESVIEEYSLKLSFKNDLDFAAEFNTKISYFILDTINAYSEELQRQFIFEV
;
A
#
# COMPACT_ATOMS: atom_id res chain seq x y z
N MET A 1 -6.79 -20.14 -11.32
CA MET A 1 -5.62 -19.54 -10.63
C MET A 1 -6.02 -19.31 -9.18
N SER A 2 -5.19 -19.76 -8.22
CA SER A 2 -5.54 -20.09 -6.84
C SER A 2 -6.42 -19.03 -6.14
N ARG A 3 -7.60 -19.45 -5.66
CA ARG A 3 -8.57 -18.63 -4.91
C ARG A 3 -8.30 -18.57 -3.41
N TYR A 4 -7.27 -19.25 -2.90
CA TYR A 4 -7.08 -19.42 -1.47
C TYR A 4 -5.59 -19.37 -1.10
N VAL A 5 -5.27 -18.54 -0.12
CA VAL A 5 -3.99 -18.51 0.57
C VAL A 5 -4.33 -18.67 2.04
N ASP A 6 -3.89 -19.78 2.64
CA ASP A 6 -4.06 -20.05 4.07
C ASP A 6 -2.72 -19.91 4.75
N PHE A 7 -2.56 -18.90 5.59
CA PHE A 7 -1.33 -18.70 6.35
C PHE A 7 -1.17 -19.67 7.54
N ASN A 8 -2.25 -20.36 7.94
CA ASN A 8 -2.23 -21.26 9.12
C ASN A 8 -1.63 -22.63 8.81
N ASN A 9 -1.62 -23.04 7.55
CA ASN A 9 -0.95 -24.24 7.06
C ASN A 9 0.29 -23.81 6.27
N ASN A 10 1.43 -24.50 6.44
CA ASN A 10 2.71 -24.18 5.78
C ASN A 10 2.51 -23.67 4.33
N VAL A 11 2.59 -22.34 4.14
CA VAL A 11 2.33 -21.73 2.83
C VAL A 11 3.39 -22.20 1.86
N ASP A 12 2.96 -22.76 0.74
CA ASP A 12 3.91 -23.23 -0.26
C ASP A 12 4.73 -22.05 -0.83
N SER A 13 5.99 -22.33 -1.16
CA SER A 13 6.94 -21.30 -1.58
C SER A 13 6.53 -20.57 -2.87
N LEU A 14 5.71 -21.19 -3.73
CA LEU A 14 5.22 -20.58 -4.96
C LEU A 14 4.13 -19.55 -4.64
N THR A 15 3.19 -19.89 -3.74
CA THR A 15 2.16 -18.97 -3.26
C THR A 15 2.78 -17.75 -2.58
N MET A 16 3.78 -17.93 -1.71
CA MET A 16 4.51 -16.81 -1.10
C MET A 16 5.17 -15.92 -2.15
N LYS A 17 5.86 -16.49 -3.15
CA LYS A 17 6.47 -15.70 -4.24
C LYS A 17 5.43 -14.91 -5.04
N LEU A 18 4.28 -15.51 -5.33
CA LEU A 18 3.21 -14.84 -6.07
C LEU A 18 2.58 -13.70 -5.26
N LEU A 19 2.33 -13.91 -3.97
CA LEU A 19 1.81 -12.87 -3.07
C LEU A 19 2.81 -11.71 -2.94
N SER A 20 4.08 -12.01 -2.64
CA SER A 20 5.11 -10.98 -2.53
C SER A 20 5.27 -10.16 -3.81
N ARG A 21 5.15 -10.80 -4.98
CA ARG A 21 5.18 -10.09 -6.27
C ARG A 21 3.98 -9.14 -6.41
N LYS A 22 2.78 -9.57 -6.03
CA LYS A 22 1.57 -8.72 -6.10
C LYS A 22 1.66 -7.55 -5.13
N ILE A 23 2.09 -7.78 -3.89
CA ILE A 23 2.32 -6.71 -2.91
C ILE A 23 3.39 -5.74 -3.42
N GLY A 24 4.47 -6.24 -4.03
CA GLY A 24 5.51 -5.38 -4.63
C GLY A 24 4.98 -4.48 -5.75
N ILE A 25 4.10 -5.00 -6.63
CA ILE A 25 3.47 -4.19 -7.69
C ILE A 25 2.57 -3.11 -7.09
N ILE A 26 1.72 -3.48 -6.12
CA ILE A 26 0.88 -2.51 -5.40
C ILE A 26 1.78 -1.44 -4.76
N SER A 27 2.86 -1.88 -4.12
CA SER A 27 3.77 -1.02 -3.38
C SER A 27 4.46 0.04 -4.24
N HIS A 28 4.87 -0.35 -5.45
CA HIS A 28 5.41 0.57 -6.43
C HIS A 28 4.41 1.69 -6.77
N TYR A 29 3.16 1.35 -7.10
CA TYR A 29 2.16 2.35 -7.43
C TYR A 29 1.77 3.24 -6.25
N LEU A 30 1.68 2.70 -5.03
CA LEU A 30 1.44 3.49 -3.82
C LEU A 30 2.54 4.52 -3.59
N THR A 31 3.80 4.11 -3.79
CA THR A 31 4.97 5.00 -3.67
C THR A 31 4.92 6.12 -4.70
N ASP A 32 4.56 5.82 -5.95
CA ASP A 32 4.41 6.83 -7.00
C ASP A 32 3.34 7.88 -6.61
N PHE A 33 2.20 7.48 -6.04
CA PHE A 33 1.18 8.45 -5.63
C PHE A 33 1.66 9.47 -4.60
N VAL A 34 2.62 9.09 -3.74
CA VAL A 34 3.20 9.94 -2.68
C VAL A 34 4.63 10.38 -2.98
N CYS A 35 4.98 10.49 -4.27
CA CYS A 35 6.27 10.99 -4.73
C CYS A 35 6.07 12.29 -5.53
N VAL A 36 6.91 13.31 -5.30
CA VAL A 36 6.69 14.65 -5.88
C VAL A 36 6.59 14.67 -7.40
N PRO A 37 7.48 14.01 -8.17
CA PRO A 37 7.41 14.02 -9.61
C PRO A 37 6.08 13.47 -10.14
N HIS A 38 5.56 12.42 -9.52
CA HIS A 38 4.32 11.76 -9.93
C HIS A 38 3.08 12.52 -9.45
N SER A 39 3.05 13.01 -8.20
CA SER A 39 1.94 13.81 -7.67
C SER A 39 1.76 15.13 -8.42
N LYS A 40 2.85 15.72 -8.92
CA LYS A 40 2.84 16.93 -9.77
C LYS A 40 2.76 16.64 -11.27
N ARG A 41 2.59 15.38 -11.67
CA ARG A 41 2.50 14.95 -13.07
C ARG A 41 3.66 15.47 -13.93
N TRP A 42 4.88 15.37 -13.42
CA TRP A 42 6.09 15.64 -14.20
C TRP A 42 6.29 14.53 -15.22
N THR A 43 5.55 14.63 -16.33
CA THR A 43 5.49 13.63 -17.41
C THR A 43 6.42 13.98 -18.58
N PHE A 44 6.47 13.09 -19.57
CA PHE A 44 7.34 13.13 -20.75
C PHE A 44 7.44 14.50 -21.44
N ILE A 45 6.35 15.29 -21.48
CA ILE A 45 6.35 16.60 -22.13
C ILE A 45 6.98 17.63 -21.19
N GLY A 46 8.23 18.01 -21.48
CA GLY A 46 8.90 19.17 -20.90
C GLY A 46 9.45 19.04 -19.48
N SER A 47 9.08 18.00 -18.72
CA SER A 47 9.47 17.86 -17.31
C SER A 47 10.23 16.57 -16.95
N MET A 48 10.43 15.66 -17.91
CA MET A 48 11.13 14.38 -17.69
C MET A 48 12.56 14.55 -17.15
N LYS A 49 13.33 15.53 -17.64
CA LYS A 49 14.68 15.80 -17.10
C LYS A 49 14.65 16.17 -15.61
N LYS A 50 13.62 16.93 -15.20
CA LYS A 50 13.40 17.34 -13.81
C LYS A 50 12.98 16.15 -12.95
N HIS A 51 12.11 15.29 -13.48
CA HIS A 51 11.68 14.03 -12.87
C HIS A 51 12.89 13.15 -12.53
N ILE A 52 13.68 12.78 -13.54
CA ILE A 52 14.84 11.90 -13.37
C ILE A 52 15.87 12.52 -12.42
N LYS A 53 16.09 13.84 -12.50
CA LYS A 53 16.99 14.54 -11.59
C LYS A 53 16.51 14.44 -10.14
N TYR A 54 15.23 14.69 -9.90
CA TYR A 54 14.63 14.62 -8.57
C TYR A 54 14.73 13.21 -7.98
N GLU A 55 14.36 12.17 -8.73
CA GLU A 55 14.44 10.78 -8.27
C GLU A 55 15.89 10.36 -7.97
N LYS A 56 16.86 10.83 -8.76
CA LYS A 56 18.29 10.59 -8.48
C LYS A 56 18.75 11.26 -7.19
N GLU A 57 18.29 12.48 -6.92
CA GLU A 57 18.59 13.20 -5.67
C GLU A 57 17.88 12.56 -4.48
N LEU A 58 16.65 12.09 -4.66
CA LEU A 58 15.88 11.34 -3.67
C LEU A 58 16.57 10.01 -3.32
N ASP A 59 17.09 9.25 -4.30
CA ASP A 59 17.88 8.03 -4.05
C ASP A 59 19.14 8.31 -3.21
N ALA A 60 19.82 9.42 -3.49
CA ALA A 60 20.97 9.83 -2.69
C ALA A 60 20.57 10.20 -1.26
N TYR A 61 19.45 10.90 -1.09
CA TYR A 61 18.89 11.25 0.22
C TYR A 61 18.46 10.01 1.02
N ALA A 62 17.84 9.03 0.36
CA ALA A 62 17.30 7.82 0.99
C ALA A 62 18.37 6.97 1.71
N LYS A 63 19.62 7.01 1.24
CA LYS A 63 20.74 6.25 1.85
C LYS A 63 21.08 6.69 3.28
N HIS A 64 20.65 7.87 3.68
CA HIS A 64 20.93 8.46 4.99
C HIS A 64 19.65 8.89 5.72
N HIS A 65 18.48 8.51 5.20
CA HIS A 65 17.19 8.90 5.76
C HIS A 65 16.76 7.94 6.86
N ASP A 66 16.43 8.49 8.03
CA ASP A 66 15.84 7.75 9.13
C ASP A 66 14.31 7.79 9.00
N PHE A 67 13.72 6.64 8.67
CA PHE A 67 12.29 6.51 8.47
C PHE A 67 11.49 6.80 9.75
N LYS A 68 10.50 7.66 9.63
CA LYS A 68 9.55 7.98 10.70
C LYS A 68 8.27 7.17 10.54
N LYS A 69 7.70 6.76 11.68
CA LYS A 69 6.38 6.14 11.78
C LYS A 69 5.34 7.19 12.16
N HIS A 70 4.07 6.92 11.88
CA HIS A 70 2.94 7.77 12.27
C HIS A 70 2.98 9.17 11.63
N VAL A 71 3.48 9.26 10.39
CA VAL A 71 3.45 10.46 9.54
C VAL A 71 2.13 10.63 8.80
N ILE A 72 1.34 9.55 8.65
CA ILE A 72 -0.01 9.54 8.07
C ILE A 72 -1.05 9.59 9.18
N SER A 73 -1.87 10.65 9.18
CA SER A 73 -2.96 10.84 10.14
C SER A 73 -4.30 10.25 9.68
N THR A 74 -4.46 9.94 8.39
CA THR A 74 -5.63 9.23 7.87
C THR A 74 -5.88 7.92 8.62
N ASN A 75 -7.13 7.74 9.06
CA ASN A 75 -7.59 6.52 9.71
C ASN A 75 -7.45 5.30 8.81
N ASP A 76 -7.13 4.16 9.40
CA ASP A 76 -6.98 2.91 8.67
C ASP A 76 -8.33 2.38 8.16
N ILE A 77 -8.30 1.50 7.16
CA ILE A 77 -9.50 0.87 6.60
C ILE A 77 -10.06 -0.12 7.63
N ASP A 78 -11.32 0.06 8.01
CA ASP A 78 -12.02 -0.84 8.92
C ASP A 78 -12.72 -1.97 8.15
N LEU A 79 -12.15 -3.18 8.24
CA LEU A 79 -12.68 -4.40 7.61
C LEU A 79 -14.01 -4.86 8.21
N TYR A 80 -14.34 -4.44 9.44
CA TYR A 80 -15.52 -4.90 10.17
C TYR A 80 -16.63 -3.86 10.19
N ASN A 81 -16.45 -2.74 9.50
CA ASN A 81 -17.50 -1.74 9.38
C ASN A 81 -18.68 -2.33 8.59
N ASN A 82 -19.84 -2.41 9.24
CA ASN A 82 -21.08 -2.97 8.68
C ASN A 82 -21.81 -2.03 7.70
N GLU A 83 -21.21 -0.88 7.37
CA GLU A 83 -21.73 -0.02 6.31
C GLU A 83 -21.68 -0.73 4.96
N SER A 84 -22.75 -0.62 4.17
CA SER A 84 -22.92 -1.29 2.88
C SER A 84 -22.00 -0.75 1.76
N VAL A 85 -20.88 -0.14 2.11
CA VAL A 85 -19.93 0.45 1.16
C VAL A 85 -19.03 -0.65 0.60
N GLU A 86 -19.01 -0.77 -0.72
CA GLU A 86 -18.16 -1.73 -1.44
C GLU A 86 -16.68 -1.57 -1.04
N LEU A 87 -15.99 -2.67 -0.70
CA LEU A 87 -14.58 -2.69 -0.27
C LEU A 87 -13.66 -1.88 -1.19
N LYS A 88 -13.91 -1.95 -2.51
CA LYS A 88 -13.18 -1.19 -3.52
C LYS A 88 -13.29 0.33 -3.31
N ALA A 89 -14.47 0.82 -2.94
CA ALA A 89 -14.69 2.23 -2.66
C ALA A 89 -13.98 2.65 -1.37
N GLN A 90 -13.98 1.81 -0.33
CA GLN A 90 -13.25 2.07 0.91
C GLN A 90 -11.74 2.19 0.67
N ILE A 91 -11.14 1.23 -0.05
CA ILE A 91 -9.72 1.27 -0.43
C ILE A 91 -9.41 2.53 -1.24
N LYS A 92 -10.25 2.87 -2.23
CA LYS A 92 -10.07 4.06 -3.04
C LYS A 92 -10.09 5.33 -2.18
N ASN A 93 -11.09 5.49 -1.33
CA ASN A 93 -11.24 6.65 -0.48
C ASN A 93 -10.05 6.81 0.47
N TYR A 94 -9.59 5.71 1.07
CA TYR A 94 -8.40 5.72 1.91
C TYR A 94 -7.15 6.18 1.14
N ILE A 95 -6.92 5.65 -0.06
CA ILE A 95 -5.81 6.08 -0.92
C ILE A 95 -5.92 7.57 -1.25
N GLU A 96 -7.10 8.05 -1.64
CA GLU A 96 -7.32 9.47 -1.97
C GLU A 96 -7.08 10.38 -0.75
N SER A 97 -7.52 9.99 0.45
CA SER A 97 -7.26 10.74 1.69
C SER A 97 -5.78 10.79 2.06
N VAL A 98 -5.03 9.70 1.89
CA VAL A 98 -3.57 9.70 2.10
C VAL A 98 -2.86 10.62 1.09
N ILE A 99 -3.28 10.60 -0.18
CA ILE A 99 -2.74 11.48 -1.23
C ILE A 99 -3.03 12.96 -0.92
N GLU A 100 -4.24 13.26 -0.45
CA GLU A 100 -4.62 14.62 -0.05
C GLU A 100 -3.73 15.11 1.10
N GLU A 101 -3.54 14.30 2.15
CA GLU A 101 -2.67 14.64 3.27
C GLU A 101 -1.21 14.86 2.82
N TYR A 102 -0.69 13.96 1.97
CA TYR A 102 0.64 14.07 1.41
C TYR A 102 0.84 15.35 0.59
N SER A 103 -0.18 15.79 -0.14
CA SER A 103 -0.11 16.96 -1.03
C SER A 103 0.27 18.26 -0.31
N LEU A 104 0.06 18.31 1.01
CA LEU A 104 0.39 19.44 1.90
C LEU A 104 1.82 19.36 2.48
N LYS A 105 2.54 18.25 2.26
CA LYS A 105 3.80 17.89 2.95
C LYS A 105 4.95 17.56 1.98
N LEU A 106 4.92 18.04 0.74
CA LEU A 106 5.88 17.66 -0.31
C LEU A 106 7.36 17.93 0.06
N SER A 107 8.18 16.88 0.14
CA SER A 107 9.63 16.96 0.37
C SER A 107 10.26 15.56 0.24
N PHE A 108 11.56 15.45 -0.03
CA PHE A 108 12.25 14.15 -0.05
C PHE A 108 12.00 13.31 1.20
N LYS A 109 12.05 13.95 2.37
CA LYS A 109 11.76 13.30 3.66
C LYS A 109 10.38 12.66 3.66
N ASN A 110 9.37 13.42 3.25
CA ASN A 110 7.99 12.95 3.30
C ASN A 110 7.65 12.01 2.14
N ASP A 111 8.31 12.11 0.99
CA ASP A 111 8.21 11.10 -0.08
C ASP A 111 8.61 9.72 0.45
N LEU A 112 9.70 9.64 1.23
CA LEU A 112 10.16 8.38 1.83
C LEU A 112 9.28 7.94 3.00
N ASP A 113 8.97 8.83 3.94
CA ASP A 113 8.19 8.47 5.13
C ASP A 113 6.75 8.08 4.78
N PHE A 114 6.09 8.83 3.89
CA PHE A 114 4.75 8.47 3.41
C PHE A 114 4.79 7.16 2.63
N ALA A 115 5.76 6.97 1.73
CA ALA A 115 5.87 5.71 1.00
C ALA A 115 6.01 4.53 1.97
N ALA A 116 6.90 4.61 2.95
CA ALA A 116 7.11 3.51 3.90
C ALA A 116 5.87 3.20 4.73
N GLU A 117 5.22 4.21 5.31
CA GLU A 117 4.04 4.00 6.14
C GLU A 117 2.81 3.58 5.33
N PHE A 118 2.58 4.22 4.18
CA PHE A 118 1.44 3.90 3.31
C PHE A 118 1.49 2.44 2.84
N ASN A 119 2.68 1.99 2.43
CA ASN A 119 2.94 0.60 2.08
C ASN A 119 2.75 -0.35 3.26
N THR A 120 3.20 0.03 4.45
CA THR A 120 3.04 -0.77 5.66
C THR A 120 1.56 -0.97 5.99
N LYS A 121 0.79 0.12 6.03
CA LYS A 121 -0.65 0.09 6.32
C LYS A 121 -1.44 -0.75 5.30
N ILE A 122 -1.21 -0.55 4.00
CA ILE A 122 -1.88 -1.35 2.96
C ILE A 122 -1.44 -2.82 3.01
N SER A 123 -0.17 -3.11 3.29
CA SER A 123 0.31 -4.49 3.41
C SER A 123 -0.36 -5.20 4.58
N TYR A 124 -0.48 -4.55 5.75
CA TYR A 124 -1.24 -5.10 6.87
C TYR A 124 -2.70 -5.32 6.52
N PHE A 125 -3.36 -4.33 5.92
CA PHE A 125 -4.73 -4.48 5.46
C PHE A 125 -4.93 -5.69 4.51
N ILE A 126 -4.00 -5.91 3.56
CA ILE A 126 -4.05 -7.09 2.68
C ILE A 126 -3.94 -8.39 3.48
N LEU A 127 -3.00 -8.46 4.42
CA LEU A 127 -2.78 -9.65 5.25
C LEU A 127 -3.97 -9.92 6.17
N ASP A 128 -4.50 -8.89 6.81
CA ASP A 128 -5.67 -8.96 7.69
C ASP A 128 -6.90 -9.38 6.90
N THR A 129 -7.07 -8.88 5.67
CA THR A 129 -8.12 -9.32 4.76
C THR A 129 -7.99 -10.81 4.46
N ILE A 130 -6.79 -11.28 4.08
CA ILE A 130 -6.57 -12.71 3.81
C ILE A 130 -6.93 -13.56 5.04
N ASN A 131 -6.47 -13.15 6.23
CA ASN A 131 -6.75 -13.87 7.48
C ASN A 131 -8.26 -13.91 7.79
N ALA A 132 -8.97 -12.78 7.66
CA ALA A 132 -10.41 -12.71 7.90
C ALA A 132 -11.20 -13.64 6.97
N TYR A 133 -10.86 -13.67 5.68
CA TYR A 133 -11.47 -14.60 4.72
C TYR A 133 -11.15 -16.07 5.03
N SER A 134 -9.92 -16.37 5.49
CA SER A 134 -9.56 -17.72 5.92
C SER A 134 -10.36 -18.18 7.14
N GLU A 135 -10.57 -17.31 8.14
CA GLU A 135 -11.38 -17.61 9.32
C GLU A 135 -12.86 -17.82 8.99
N GLU A 136 -13.46 -16.99 8.14
CA GLU A 136 -14.85 -17.13 7.72
C GLU A 136 -15.08 -18.48 7.01
N LEU A 137 -14.16 -18.85 6.12
CA LEU A 137 -14.22 -20.12 5.39
C LEU A 137 -14.13 -21.31 6.34
N GLN A 138 -13.23 -21.27 7.34
CA GLN A 138 -13.13 -22.30 8.37
C GLN A 138 -14.42 -22.44 9.17
N ARG A 139 -15.07 -21.33 9.55
CA ARG A 139 -16.37 -21.39 10.24
C ARG A 139 -17.43 -22.06 9.38
N GLN A 140 -17.55 -21.71 8.10
CA GLN A 140 -18.50 -22.35 7.18
C GLN A 140 -18.30 -23.86 7.13
N PHE A 141 -17.06 -24.35 7.03
CA PHE A 141 -16.76 -25.78 7.05
C PHE A 141 -17.10 -26.48 8.38
N ILE A 142 -16.95 -25.80 9.52
CA ILE A 142 -17.27 -26.36 10.84
C ILE A 142 -18.79 -26.48 11.03
N PHE A 143 -19.58 -25.56 10.50
CA PHE A 143 -21.04 -25.55 10.65
C PHE A 143 -21.80 -26.34 9.56
N GLU A 144 -21.11 -26.84 8.52
CA GLU A 144 -21.67 -27.74 7.50
C GLU A 144 -21.50 -29.25 7.83
N VAL A 145 -21.06 -29.59 9.05
CA VAL A 145 -20.93 -30.99 9.55
C VAL A 145 -22.00 -31.33 10.58
#